data_AF-A0A2G0CHL0-F1
#
_entry.id   AF-A0A2G0CHL0-F1
#
_cell.length_a   1.000
_cell.length_b   1.000
_cell.length_c   1.000
_cell.angle_alpha   90.00
_cell.angle_beta   90.00
_cell.angle_gamma   90.00
#
_symmetry.space_group_name_H-M   'P 1'
#
loop_
_entity.id
_entity.type
_entity.pdbx_description
1 polymer ?
#
loop_
_entity_poly.entity_id
_entity_poly.type
_entity_poly.pdbx_seq_one_letter_code
_entity_poly.pdbx_strand_id
1 'polypeptide(L)'
;MGSCSEDGDINVFSIEQDLKLGQQADAEIRSKPSEFPILDPADHPQAYAYLQGMVDEIVEKGMVPYADVFPYDVAIIDQDVENAFATPGGFLYVYTGLILALETEDELAGVLAHEIAHSAERHSTDQLTQQFGLSTLLSLITGGADPGLISQVAGSLLTLSFSRGDETEADERSVDYLCNTQYAANGAAGFFESIQDGPSPPEFLSTHPNPDNRVEAINQRAADKGCSTETGSQERFRTFKDNLME
;
A
#
# COMPACT_ATOMS: atom_id res chain seq x y z
N MET A 1 -15.41 -7.85 -17.38
CA MET A 1 -15.18 -6.87 -18.47
C MET A 1 -13.93 -6.13 -18.06
N GLY A 2 -12.86 -6.17 -18.85
CA GLY A 2 -11.57 -5.57 -18.48
C GLY A 2 -11.74 -4.07 -18.23
N SER A 3 -11.13 -3.59 -17.15
CA SER A 3 -10.91 -2.15 -16.91
C SER A 3 -9.77 -1.71 -17.82
N CYS A 4 -9.93 -0.61 -18.55
CA CYS A 4 -8.84 0.01 -19.28
C CYS A 4 -8.19 1.05 -18.38
N SER A 5 -6.91 0.87 -18.04
CA SER A 5 -6.09 1.95 -17.50
C SER A 5 -5.76 2.97 -18.60
N GLU A 6 -5.39 4.19 -18.21
CA GLU A 6 -5.16 5.32 -19.13
C GLU A 6 -4.03 5.07 -20.16
N ASP A 7 -3.19 4.06 -19.93
CA ASP A 7 -2.11 3.62 -20.84
C ASP A 7 -2.53 2.54 -21.86
N GLY A 8 -3.80 2.11 -21.87
CA GLY A 8 -4.31 1.15 -22.84
C GLY A 8 -3.89 -0.30 -22.60
N ASP A 9 -3.30 -0.60 -21.44
CA ASP A 9 -3.06 -1.97 -21.01
C ASP A 9 -4.38 -2.60 -20.53
N ILE A 10 -4.67 -3.79 -21.07
CA ILE A 10 -5.87 -4.54 -20.68
C ILE A 10 -5.49 -5.35 -19.45
N ASN A 11 -5.95 -4.92 -18.27
CA ASN A 11 -5.87 -5.78 -17.11
C ASN A 11 -6.89 -6.93 -17.28
N VAL A 12 -6.34 -8.13 -17.51
CA VAL A 12 -7.11 -9.34 -17.83
C VAL A 12 -7.68 -10.04 -16.61
N PHE A 13 -7.20 -9.68 -15.42
CA PHE A 13 -7.74 -10.20 -14.18
C PHE A 13 -9.12 -9.56 -13.96
N SER A 14 -10.04 -10.31 -13.38
CA SER A 14 -11.22 -9.72 -12.74
C SER A 14 -10.89 -9.25 -11.33
N ILE A 15 -11.70 -8.38 -10.76
CA ILE A 15 -11.53 -7.90 -9.39
C ILE A 15 -11.51 -9.08 -8.39
N GLU A 16 -12.37 -10.07 -8.59
CA GLU A 16 -12.38 -11.29 -7.76
C GLU A 16 -11.10 -12.13 -7.92
N GLN A 17 -10.43 -12.04 -9.08
CA GLN A 17 -9.17 -12.73 -9.30
C GLN A 17 -8.01 -12.00 -8.62
N ASP A 18 -8.03 -10.66 -8.59
CA ASP A 18 -7.08 -9.87 -7.79
C ASP A 18 -7.21 -10.24 -6.31
N LEU A 19 -8.45 -10.27 -5.79
CA LEU A 19 -8.72 -10.66 -4.41
C LEU A 19 -8.18 -12.07 -4.12
N LYS A 20 -8.44 -13.03 -5.00
CA LYS A 20 -7.95 -14.41 -4.83
C LYS A 20 -6.43 -14.49 -4.86
N LEU A 21 -5.78 -13.72 -5.73
CA LEU A 21 -4.32 -13.66 -5.80
C LEU A 21 -3.73 -13.02 -4.53
N GLY A 22 -4.37 -11.96 -4.03
CA GLY A 22 -4.10 -11.35 -2.72
C GLY A 22 -4.16 -12.35 -1.58
N GLN A 23 -5.25 -13.12 -1.50
CA GLN A 23 -5.42 -14.16 -0.48
C GLN A 23 -4.32 -15.23 -0.55
N GLN A 24 -3.84 -15.57 -1.75
CA GLN A 24 -2.72 -16.49 -1.91
C GLN A 24 -1.39 -15.88 -1.47
N ALA A 25 -1.16 -14.60 -1.79
CA ALA A 25 0.01 -13.86 -1.33
C ALA A 25 0.01 -13.70 0.20
N ASP A 26 -1.12 -13.32 0.80
CA ASP A 26 -1.27 -13.21 2.25
C ASP A 26 -1.02 -14.55 2.95
N ALA A 27 -1.57 -15.65 2.41
CA ALA A 27 -1.29 -16.98 2.93
C ALA A 27 0.20 -17.36 2.84
N GLU A 28 0.88 -17.02 1.73
CA GLU A 28 2.32 -17.25 1.55
C GLU A 28 3.14 -16.42 2.55
N ILE A 29 2.85 -15.14 2.72
CA ILE A 29 3.51 -14.24 3.68
C ILE A 29 3.37 -14.79 5.11
N ARG A 30 2.13 -15.10 5.52
CA ARG A 30 1.84 -15.64 6.86
C ARG A 30 2.45 -17.01 7.11
N SER A 31 2.76 -17.77 6.06
CA SER A 31 3.45 -19.06 6.18
C SER A 31 4.95 -18.93 6.50
N LYS A 32 5.51 -17.72 6.40
CA LYS A 32 6.95 -17.43 6.59
C LYS A 32 7.19 -16.48 7.77
N PRO A 33 6.84 -16.85 9.02
CA PRO A 33 6.99 -15.97 10.18
C PRO A 33 8.45 -15.59 10.50
N SER A 34 9.44 -16.33 9.97
CA SER A 34 10.86 -15.94 10.08
C SER A 34 11.24 -14.79 9.14
N GLU A 35 10.54 -14.63 8.03
CA GLU A 35 10.74 -13.54 7.07
C GLU A 35 9.82 -12.37 7.38
N PHE A 36 8.57 -12.66 7.75
CA PHE A 36 7.52 -11.69 8.08
C PHE A 36 6.94 -11.99 9.47
N PRO A 37 7.62 -11.60 10.55
CA PRO A 37 7.11 -11.76 11.91
C PRO A 37 5.93 -10.82 12.14
N ILE A 38 4.71 -11.27 11.86
CA ILE A 38 3.50 -10.46 12.04
C ILE A 38 3.12 -10.44 13.52
N LEU A 39 2.90 -9.25 14.07
CA LEU A 39 2.42 -9.07 15.44
C LEU A 39 1.01 -9.66 15.60
N ASP A 40 0.75 -10.37 16.69
CA ASP A 40 -0.57 -10.94 16.96
C ASP A 40 -1.57 -9.82 17.34
N PRO A 41 -2.70 -9.66 16.63
CA PRO A 41 -3.72 -8.69 17.00
C PRO A 41 -4.29 -8.87 18.41
N ALA A 42 -4.24 -10.08 18.97
CA ALA A 42 -4.69 -10.34 20.34
C ALA A 42 -3.77 -9.72 21.39
N ASP A 43 -2.48 -9.63 21.10
CA ASP A 43 -1.47 -9.03 21.98
C ASP A 43 -1.34 -7.52 21.75
N HIS A 44 -1.63 -7.04 20.53
CA HIS A 44 -1.54 -5.61 20.15
C HIS A 44 -2.90 -4.99 19.71
N PRO A 45 -4.00 -5.16 20.46
CA PRO A 45 -5.34 -4.79 19.98
C PRO A 45 -5.50 -3.28 19.74
N GLN A 46 -4.77 -2.44 20.50
CA GLN A 46 -4.85 -0.99 20.37
C GLN A 46 -4.11 -0.50 19.11
N ALA A 47 -2.97 -1.10 18.78
CA ALA A 47 -2.23 -0.78 17.56
C ALA A 47 -3.02 -1.15 16.30
N TYR A 48 -3.60 -2.35 16.29
CA TYR A 48 -4.47 -2.80 15.20
C TYR A 48 -5.75 -1.97 15.07
N ALA A 49 -6.42 -1.63 16.18
CA ALA A 49 -7.61 -0.78 16.14
C ALA A 49 -7.30 0.62 15.58
N TYR A 50 -6.13 1.17 15.90
CA TYR A 50 -5.70 2.46 15.39
C TYR A 50 -5.43 2.42 13.88
N LEU A 51 -4.61 1.47 13.41
CA LEU A 51 -4.27 1.35 11.99
C LEU A 51 -5.48 0.99 11.15
N GLN A 52 -6.27 0.00 11.57
CA GLN A 52 -7.46 -0.38 10.84
C GLN A 52 -8.47 0.76 10.80
N GLY A 53 -8.66 1.50 11.89
CA GLY A 53 -9.54 2.68 11.90
C GLY A 53 -9.08 3.79 10.94
N MET A 54 -7.76 3.97 10.78
CA MET A 54 -7.19 4.88 9.77
C MET A 54 -7.49 4.39 8.36
N VAL A 55 -7.21 3.12 8.06
CA VAL A 55 -7.47 2.50 6.76
C VAL A 55 -8.96 2.56 6.40
N ASP A 56 -9.84 2.19 7.32
CA ASP A 56 -11.29 2.24 7.14
C ASP A 56 -11.76 3.66 6.82
N GLU A 57 -11.22 4.68 7.51
CA GLU A 57 -11.54 6.08 7.22
C GLU A 57 -11.08 6.51 5.82
N ILE A 58 -9.88 6.11 5.40
CA ILE A 58 -9.34 6.39 4.05
C ILE A 58 -10.21 5.73 2.99
N VAL A 59 -10.53 4.44 3.16
CA VAL A 59 -11.34 3.66 2.21
C VAL A 59 -12.75 4.23 2.08
N GLU A 60 -13.43 4.48 3.20
CA GLU A 60 -14.81 4.96 3.23
C GLU A 60 -14.91 6.40 2.70
N LYS A 61 -14.11 7.33 3.23
CA LYS A 61 -14.23 8.77 2.87
C LYS A 61 -13.51 9.12 1.58
N GLY A 62 -12.47 8.38 1.23
CA GLY A 62 -11.77 8.49 -0.04
C GLY A 62 -12.55 7.92 -1.22
N MET A 63 -13.66 7.20 -0.95
CA MET A 63 -14.47 6.52 -1.97
C MET A 63 -13.62 5.58 -2.82
N VAL A 64 -12.73 4.82 -2.16
CA VAL A 64 -11.77 3.95 -2.81
C VAL A 64 -12.51 2.91 -3.67
N PRO A 65 -12.12 2.71 -4.95
CA PRO A 65 -12.72 1.71 -5.81
C PRO A 65 -12.65 0.30 -5.21
N TYR A 66 -13.67 -0.52 -5.50
CA TYR A 66 -13.72 -1.94 -5.11
C TYR A 66 -13.69 -2.20 -3.60
N ALA A 67 -13.95 -1.19 -2.76
CA ALA A 67 -14.05 -1.33 -1.30
C ALA A 67 -15.13 -2.32 -0.82
N ASP A 68 -16.07 -2.70 -1.68
CA ASP A 68 -17.06 -3.75 -1.42
C ASP A 68 -16.53 -5.18 -1.69
N VAL A 69 -15.37 -5.30 -2.30
CA VAL A 69 -14.72 -6.57 -2.68
C VAL A 69 -13.37 -6.76 -1.98
N PHE A 70 -12.54 -5.71 -1.91
CA PHE A 70 -11.23 -5.75 -1.27
C PHE A 70 -11.35 -5.44 0.22
N PRO A 71 -10.79 -6.28 1.13
CA PRO A 71 -10.96 -6.09 2.56
C PRO A 71 -10.21 -4.88 3.12
N TYR A 72 -9.06 -4.50 2.54
CA TYR A 72 -8.16 -3.48 3.10
C TYR A 72 -7.78 -3.79 4.56
N ASP A 73 -7.48 -5.06 4.83
CA ASP A 73 -6.99 -5.53 6.13
C ASP A 73 -5.50 -5.16 6.27
N VAL A 74 -5.14 -4.53 7.39
CA VAL A 74 -3.75 -4.17 7.70
C VAL A 74 -3.11 -5.13 8.69
N ALA A 75 -1.88 -5.54 8.39
CA ALA A 75 -1.01 -6.31 9.28
C ALA A 75 0.28 -5.55 9.62
N ILE A 76 0.78 -5.75 10.83
CA ILE A 76 2.02 -5.12 11.31
C ILE A 76 3.14 -6.16 11.31
N ILE A 77 4.24 -5.88 10.62
CA ILE A 77 5.43 -6.71 10.59
C ILE A 77 6.46 -6.16 11.57
N ASP A 78 6.88 -6.98 12.55
CA ASP A 78 7.85 -6.63 13.58
C ASP A 78 9.29 -6.73 13.08
N GLN A 79 9.69 -5.75 12.27
CA GLN A 79 11.06 -5.59 11.81
C GLN A 79 11.41 -4.11 11.68
N ASP A 80 12.66 -3.80 12.02
CA ASP A 80 13.27 -2.48 11.85
C ASP A 80 13.63 -2.23 10.37
N VAL A 81 12.59 -2.11 9.55
CA VAL A 81 12.65 -1.84 8.12
C VAL A 81 11.68 -0.70 7.82
N GLU A 82 12.16 0.35 7.15
CA GLU A 82 11.33 1.47 6.69
C GLU A 82 10.63 1.09 5.39
N ASN A 83 9.60 0.25 5.48
CA ASN A 83 8.78 -0.16 4.34
C ASN A 83 7.29 -0.36 4.70
N ALA A 84 6.44 -0.34 3.67
CA ALA A 84 5.06 -0.79 3.67
C ALA A 84 4.75 -1.31 2.26
N PHE A 85 3.79 -2.22 2.13
CA PHE A 85 3.36 -2.69 0.81
C PHE A 85 1.92 -3.20 0.83
N ALA A 86 1.29 -3.22 -0.33
CA ALA A 86 0.03 -3.90 -0.55
C ALA A 86 0.14 -5.09 -1.52
N THR A 87 -0.52 -6.20 -1.18
CA THR A 87 -0.76 -7.29 -2.14
C THR A 87 -1.97 -6.96 -3.02
N PRO A 88 -2.12 -7.58 -4.21
CA PRO A 88 -3.34 -7.49 -5.00
C PRO A 88 -4.59 -7.69 -4.14
N GLY A 89 -5.64 -6.92 -4.38
CA GLY A 89 -6.89 -7.09 -3.64
C GLY A 89 -6.87 -6.59 -2.20
N GLY A 90 -5.90 -5.76 -1.81
CA GLY A 90 -6.02 -4.93 -0.60
C GLY A 90 -5.68 -5.64 0.71
N PHE A 91 -4.65 -6.48 0.76
CA PHE A 91 -4.02 -6.82 2.04
C PHE A 91 -2.79 -5.93 2.22
N LEU A 92 -2.80 -5.14 3.28
CA LEU A 92 -1.80 -4.11 3.57
C LEU A 92 -0.83 -4.60 4.64
N TYR A 93 0.44 -4.31 4.46
CA TYR A 93 1.50 -4.63 5.41
C TYR A 93 2.32 -3.39 5.71
N VAL A 94 2.52 -3.11 6.99
CA VAL A 94 3.35 -1.99 7.44
C VAL A 94 4.36 -2.49 8.46
N TYR A 95 5.60 -2.07 8.31
CA TYR A 95 6.69 -2.48 9.19
C TYR A 95 6.77 -1.57 10.41
N THR A 96 7.14 -2.13 11.57
CA THR A 96 7.36 -1.36 12.80
C THR A 96 8.45 -0.32 12.61
N GLY A 97 9.52 -0.62 11.86
CA GLY A 97 10.56 0.35 11.49
C GLY A 97 10.00 1.60 10.80
N LEU A 98 9.14 1.42 9.79
CA LEU A 98 8.49 2.55 9.12
C LEU A 98 7.63 3.35 10.10
N ILE A 99 6.73 2.70 10.83
CA ILE A 99 5.85 3.37 11.79
C ILE A 99 6.66 4.24 12.75
N LEU A 100 7.75 3.70 13.29
CA LEU A 100 8.60 4.38 14.26
C LEU A 100 9.39 5.53 13.64
N ALA A 101 9.77 5.45 12.37
CA ALA A 101 10.49 6.50 11.64
C ALA A 101 9.63 7.73 11.29
N LEU A 102 8.34 7.55 11.01
CA LEU A 102 7.44 8.65 10.61
C LEU A 102 7.24 9.69 11.72
N GLU A 103 7.19 10.98 11.42
CA GLU A 103 7.06 12.03 12.44
C GLU A 103 5.60 12.34 12.78
N THR A 104 4.70 12.14 11.81
CA THR A 104 3.29 12.53 11.93
C THR A 104 2.31 11.41 11.55
N GLU A 105 1.11 11.49 12.11
CA GLU A 105 -0.04 10.64 11.73
C GLU A 105 -0.37 10.80 10.24
N ASP A 106 -0.22 12.03 9.74
CA ASP A 106 -0.51 12.40 8.37
C ASP A 106 0.44 11.70 7.39
N GLU A 107 1.73 11.56 7.73
CA GLU A 107 2.68 10.77 6.94
C GLU A 107 2.29 9.30 6.87
N LEU A 108 1.87 8.71 8.00
CA LEU A 108 1.41 7.32 8.02
C LEU A 108 0.16 7.13 7.17
N ALA A 109 -0.80 8.05 7.28
CA ALA A 109 -1.99 8.06 6.44
C ALA A 109 -1.63 8.21 4.95
N GLY A 110 -0.65 9.06 4.64
CA GLY A 110 -0.07 9.26 3.31
C GLY A 110 0.47 7.98 2.70
N VAL A 111 1.32 7.26 3.44
CA VAL A 111 1.88 5.97 3.01
C VAL A 111 0.77 4.93 2.85
N LEU A 112 -0.14 4.80 3.81
CA LEU A 112 -1.21 3.81 3.71
C LEU A 112 -2.17 4.10 2.54
N ALA A 113 -2.50 5.36 2.30
CA ALA A 113 -3.32 5.77 1.15
C ALA A 113 -2.60 5.50 -0.19
N HIS A 114 -1.27 5.62 -0.23
CA HIS A 114 -0.44 5.24 -1.37
C HIS A 114 -0.48 3.73 -1.62
N GLU A 115 -0.34 2.90 -0.58
CA GLU A 115 -0.45 1.45 -0.70
C GLU A 115 -1.87 0.98 -1.10
N ILE A 116 -2.89 1.64 -0.57
CA ILE A 116 -4.29 1.43 -0.96
C ILE A 116 -4.47 1.74 -2.45
N ALA A 117 -3.83 2.80 -2.97
CA ALA A 117 -3.88 3.15 -4.38
C ALA A 117 -3.25 2.07 -5.27
N HIS A 118 -2.08 1.52 -4.91
CA HIS A 118 -1.50 0.39 -5.66
C HIS A 118 -2.45 -0.81 -5.79
N SER A 119 -3.24 -1.09 -4.75
CA SER A 119 -4.27 -2.13 -4.80
C SER A 119 -5.47 -1.73 -5.65
N ALA A 120 -5.99 -0.51 -5.46
CA ALA A 120 -7.17 -0.01 -6.14
C ALA A 120 -6.97 0.15 -7.65
N GLU A 121 -5.79 0.63 -8.06
CA GLU A 121 -5.38 0.79 -9.46
C GLU A 121 -4.74 -0.48 -10.04
N ARG A 122 -4.63 -1.54 -9.23
CA ARG A 122 -4.29 -2.90 -9.68
C ARG A 122 -2.86 -3.01 -10.23
N HIS A 123 -1.97 -2.08 -9.86
CA HIS A 123 -0.57 -1.99 -10.31
C HIS A 123 0.18 -3.32 -10.15
N SER A 124 -0.03 -4.05 -9.05
CA SER A 124 0.63 -5.35 -8.82
C SER A 124 0.29 -6.39 -9.89
N THR A 125 -0.96 -6.43 -10.35
CA THR A 125 -1.38 -7.39 -11.41
C THR A 125 -0.93 -6.95 -12.80
N ASP A 126 -0.80 -5.65 -13.04
CA ASP A 126 -0.23 -5.12 -14.27
C ASP A 126 1.27 -5.45 -14.33
N GLN A 127 2.00 -5.24 -13.23
CA GLN A 127 3.43 -5.56 -13.14
C GLN A 127 3.69 -7.07 -13.28
N LEU A 128 2.86 -7.92 -12.67
CA LEU A 128 2.92 -9.36 -12.89
C LEU A 128 2.68 -9.72 -14.36
N THR A 129 1.73 -9.05 -15.03
CA THR A 129 1.43 -9.28 -16.45
C THR A 129 2.62 -8.97 -17.33
N GLN A 130 3.34 -7.89 -17.03
CA GLN A 130 4.60 -7.55 -17.69
C GLN A 130 5.70 -8.58 -17.42
N GLN A 131 5.82 -9.08 -16.18
CA GLN A 131 6.89 -10.01 -15.77
C GLN A 131 6.69 -11.43 -16.31
N PHE A 132 5.50 -12.00 -16.15
CA PHE A 132 5.22 -13.40 -16.48
C PHE A 132 4.60 -13.60 -17.87
N GLY A 133 4.13 -12.51 -18.47
CA GLY A 133 3.38 -12.52 -19.71
C GLY A 133 1.94 -13.00 -19.53
N LEU A 134 1.06 -12.43 -20.33
CA LEU A 134 -0.37 -12.66 -20.27
C LEU A 134 -0.77 -14.15 -20.35
N SER A 135 -0.11 -14.95 -21.20
CA SER A 135 -0.45 -16.37 -21.36
C SER A 135 -0.21 -17.19 -20.10
N THR A 136 0.84 -16.85 -19.35
CA THR A 136 1.19 -17.53 -18.08
C THR A 136 0.14 -17.22 -17.03
N LEU A 137 -0.24 -15.96 -16.90
CA LEU A 137 -1.22 -15.52 -15.90
C LEU A 137 -2.65 -16.00 -16.20
N LEU A 138 -3.04 -16.07 -17.48
CA LEU A 138 -4.31 -16.68 -17.86
C LEU A 138 -4.41 -18.15 -17.38
N SER A 139 -3.31 -18.89 -17.36
CA SER A 139 -3.32 -20.28 -16.87
C SER A 139 -3.63 -20.40 -15.36
N LEU A 140 -3.19 -19.41 -14.56
CA LEU A 140 -3.51 -19.30 -13.14
C LEU A 140 -5.00 -19.04 -12.95
N ILE A 141 -5.54 -18.12 -13.75
CA ILE A 141 -6.94 -17.70 -13.71
C ILE A 141 -7.88 -18.84 -14.12
N THR A 142 -7.54 -19.61 -15.16
CA THR A 142 -8.39 -20.71 -15.65
C THR A 142 -8.32 -21.98 -14.78
N GLY A 143 -7.56 -21.95 -13.68
CA GLY A 143 -7.38 -23.10 -12.78
C GLY A 143 -6.53 -24.22 -13.36
N GLY A 144 -5.72 -23.91 -14.39
CA GLY A 144 -4.84 -24.86 -15.07
C GLY A 144 -3.40 -24.83 -14.57
N ALA A 145 -3.04 -23.84 -13.76
CA ALA A 145 -1.69 -23.71 -13.20
C ALA A 145 -1.41 -24.77 -12.13
N ASP A 146 -0.19 -25.28 -12.13
CA ASP A 146 0.29 -26.14 -11.06
C ASP A 146 0.61 -25.33 -9.78
N PRO A 147 0.62 -25.97 -8.60
CA PRO A 147 0.92 -25.30 -7.34
C PRO A 147 2.27 -24.59 -7.31
N GLY A 148 3.27 -25.04 -8.08
CA GLY A 148 4.59 -24.42 -8.13
C GLY A 148 4.54 -23.04 -8.80
N LEU A 149 3.78 -22.89 -9.89
CA LEU A 149 3.57 -21.59 -10.53
C LEU A 149 2.82 -20.61 -9.61
N ILE A 150 1.82 -21.09 -8.87
CA ILE A 150 1.09 -20.27 -7.88
C ILE A 150 2.05 -19.73 -6.82
N SER A 151 2.86 -20.60 -6.21
CA SER A 151 3.87 -20.18 -5.23
C SER A 151 4.93 -19.25 -5.83
N GLN A 152 5.33 -19.46 -7.08
CA GLN A 152 6.29 -18.58 -7.76
C GLN A 152 5.73 -17.17 -7.95
N VAL A 153 4.48 -17.03 -8.40
CA VAL A 153 3.83 -15.73 -8.57
C VAL A 153 3.60 -15.07 -7.22
N ALA A 154 3.10 -15.81 -6.22
CA ALA A 154 2.91 -15.31 -4.87
C ALA A 154 4.23 -14.80 -4.26
N GLY A 155 5.33 -15.52 -4.44
CA GLY A 155 6.65 -15.09 -3.98
C GLY A 155 7.20 -13.88 -4.74
N SER A 156 6.86 -13.72 -6.02
CA SER A 156 7.33 -12.58 -6.84
C SER A 156 6.63 -11.28 -6.47
N LEU A 157 5.41 -11.33 -5.92
CA LEU A 157 4.71 -10.15 -5.40
C LEU A 157 5.51 -9.41 -4.32
N LEU A 158 6.30 -10.15 -3.53
CA LEU A 158 7.11 -9.61 -2.43
C LEU A 158 8.33 -8.81 -2.88
N THR A 159 8.69 -8.92 -4.16
CA THR A 159 9.87 -8.28 -4.74
C THR A 159 9.51 -7.38 -5.92
N LEU A 160 8.23 -7.02 -6.05
CA LEU A 160 7.81 -6.12 -7.12
C LEU A 160 8.41 -4.73 -6.90
N SER A 161 8.71 -4.10 -8.02
CA SER A 161 9.05 -2.69 -8.10
C SER A 161 8.12 -2.10 -9.15
N PHE A 162 7.48 -0.98 -8.81
CA PHE A 162 6.47 -0.36 -9.66
C PHE A 162 7.09 0.60 -10.67
N SER A 163 6.35 0.85 -11.76
CA SER A 163 6.77 1.81 -12.76
C SER A 163 6.69 3.24 -12.21
N ARG A 164 7.43 4.20 -12.81
CA ARG A 164 7.28 5.62 -12.44
C ARG A 164 5.87 6.16 -12.71
N GLY A 165 5.16 5.57 -13.68
CA GLY A 165 3.76 5.89 -13.96
C GLY A 165 2.87 5.46 -12.81
N ASP A 166 2.98 4.20 -12.40
CA ASP A 166 2.26 3.61 -11.26
C ASP A 166 2.49 4.42 -9.97
N GLU A 167 3.74 4.82 -9.71
CA GLU A 167 4.09 5.65 -8.55
C GLU A 167 3.46 7.04 -8.60
N THR A 168 3.40 7.64 -9.79
CA THR A 168 2.74 8.95 -9.99
C THR A 168 1.24 8.84 -9.80
N GLU A 169 0.61 7.78 -10.35
CA GLU A 169 -0.82 7.55 -10.16
C GLU A 169 -1.15 7.26 -8.69
N ALA A 170 -0.35 6.45 -8.01
CA ALA A 170 -0.53 6.16 -6.60
C ALA A 170 -0.37 7.40 -5.69
N ASP A 171 0.56 8.30 -6.00
CA ASP A 171 0.67 9.61 -5.34
C ASP A 171 -0.59 10.46 -5.51
N GLU A 172 -1.08 10.59 -6.75
CA GLU A 172 -2.27 11.38 -7.04
C GLU A 172 -3.50 10.80 -6.35
N ARG A 173 -3.65 9.47 -6.35
CA ARG A 173 -4.73 8.78 -5.66
C ARG A 173 -4.62 8.86 -4.15
N SER A 174 -3.42 8.81 -3.58
CA SER A 174 -3.19 9.02 -2.14
C SER A 174 -3.77 10.38 -1.70
N VAL A 175 -3.47 11.46 -2.44
CA VAL A 175 -4.06 12.79 -2.19
C VAL A 175 -5.57 12.76 -2.31
N ASP A 176 -6.09 12.12 -3.36
CA ASP A 176 -7.52 12.03 -3.63
C ASP A 176 -8.27 11.33 -2.49
N TYR A 177 -7.74 10.23 -1.99
CA TYR A 177 -8.34 9.43 -0.93
C TYR A 177 -8.30 10.12 0.43
N LEU A 178 -7.25 10.90 0.69
CA LEU A 178 -7.12 11.63 1.96
C LEU A 178 -7.94 12.92 2.01
N CYS A 179 -8.34 13.48 0.86
CA CYS A 179 -8.96 14.80 0.76
C CYS A 179 -10.19 15.03 1.66
N ASN A 180 -10.96 13.97 1.93
CA ASN A 180 -12.17 14.04 2.78
C ASN A 180 -11.97 13.44 4.18
N THR A 181 -10.74 13.04 4.52
CA THR A 181 -10.40 12.46 5.83
C THR A 181 -10.00 13.56 6.81
N GLN A 182 -9.70 13.17 8.05
CA GLN A 182 -9.09 14.07 9.03
C GLN A 182 -7.60 14.37 8.79
N TYR A 183 -6.95 13.63 7.88
CA TYR A 183 -5.52 13.70 7.63
C TYR A 183 -5.17 14.75 6.58
N ALA A 184 -3.95 15.29 6.67
CA ALA A 184 -3.42 16.17 5.64
C ALA A 184 -3.24 15.38 4.32
N ALA A 185 -3.85 15.87 3.25
CA ALA A 185 -3.88 15.16 1.97
C ALA A 185 -2.51 15.08 1.30
N ASN A 186 -1.54 15.89 1.73
CA ASN A 186 -0.15 15.84 1.31
C ASN A 186 0.75 15.02 2.26
N GLY A 187 0.19 14.20 3.15
CA GLY A 187 0.97 13.43 4.14
C GLY A 187 2.12 12.60 3.53
N ALA A 188 1.91 12.00 2.35
CA ALA A 188 2.95 11.27 1.64
C ALA A 188 4.14 12.16 1.24
N ALA A 189 3.91 13.46 0.95
CA ALA A 189 5.00 14.40 0.68
C ALA A 189 5.88 14.61 1.93
N GLY A 190 5.29 14.69 3.12
CA GLY A 190 6.05 14.79 4.37
C GLY A 190 6.99 13.60 4.58
N PHE A 191 6.52 12.39 4.25
CA PHE A 191 7.37 11.19 4.29
C PHE A 191 8.52 11.29 3.29
N PHE A 192 8.23 11.68 2.04
CA PHE A 192 9.25 11.83 1.00
C PHE A 192 10.27 12.94 1.29
N GLU A 193 9.89 13.99 2.01
CA GLU A 193 10.82 15.02 2.51
C GLU A 193 11.75 14.43 3.58
N SER A 194 11.19 13.73 4.58
CA SER A 194 11.96 13.11 5.67
C SER A 194 13.03 12.13 5.18
N ILE A 195 12.73 11.33 4.17
CA ILE A 195 13.68 10.35 3.62
C ILE A 195 14.74 10.99 2.70
N GLN A 196 14.44 12.13 2.07
CA GLN A 196 15.41 12.86 1.23
C GLN A 196 16.52 13.49 2.07
N ASP A 197 16.19 13.91 3.29
CA ASP A 197 17.13 14.46 4.25
C ASP A 197 17.87 13.38 5.06
N GLY A 198 17.48 12.11 4.90
CA GLY A 198 18.06 10.95 5.56
C GLY A 198 19.46 10.58 5.05
N PRO A 199 20.29 9.91 5.88
CA PRO A 199 21.67 9.54 5.53
C PRO A 199 21.76 8.39 4.50
N SER A 200 20.68 7.65 4.26
CA SER A 200 20.61 6.55 3.29
C SER A 200 19.18 6.37 2.80
N PRO A 201 18.97 5.94 1.54
CA PRO A 201 17.63 5.64 1.03
C PRO A 201 16.97 4.52 1.85
N PRO A 202 15.70 4.67 2.27
CA PRO A 202 14.96 3.61 2.95
C PRO A 202 14.62 2.46 1.99
N GLU A 203 14.30 1.29 2.55
CA GLU A 203 13.88 0.12 1.77
C GLU A 203 12.62 0.38 0.94
N PHE A 204 11.73 1.27 1.41
CA PHE A 204 10.59 1.76 0.63
C PHE A 204 10.98 2.21 -0.78
N LEU A 205 12.11 2.91 -0.97
CA LEU A 205 12.53 3.38 -2.29
C LEU A 205 13.06 2.26 -3.22
N SER A 206 13.32 1.06 -2.70
CA SER A 206 13.66 -0.11 -3.50
C SER A 206 12.45 -0.63 -4.28
N THR A 207 11.26 -0.60 -3.66
CA THR A 207 9.99 -1.06 -4.27
C THR A 207 9.19 0.09 -4.90
N HIS A 208 9.42 1.32 -4.44
CA HIS A 208 8.76 2.55 -4.91
C HIS A 208 9.77 3.54 -5.51
N PRO A 209 10.21 3.36 -6.77
CA PRO A 209 11.17 4.25 -7.38
C PRO A 209 10.65 5.69 -7.44
N ASN A 210 11.42 6.65 -6.92
CA ASN A 210 11.03 8.06 -6.96
C ASN A 210 10.92 8.56 -8.42
N PRO A 211 9.74 9.01 -8.90
CA PRO A 211 9.58 9.59 -10.24
C PRO A 211 10.26 10.95 -10.45
N ASP A 212 10.95 11.49 -9.43
CA ASP A 212 11.49 12.85 -9.31
C ASP A 212 10.38 13.90 -9.11
N ASN A 213 10.57 14.83 -8.18
CA ASN A 213 9.61 15.90 -7.81
C ASN A 213 8.27 15.42 -7.19
N ARG A 214 8.19 14.21 -6.60
CA ARG A 214 6.97 13.72 -5.90
C ARG A 214 6.38 14.74 -4.94
N VAL A 215 7.22 15.32 -4.09
CA VAL A 215 6.82 16.30 -3.08
C VAL A 215 6.09 17.48 -3.71
N GLU A 216 6.61 18.04 -4.81
CA GLU A 216 5.97 19.15 -5.51
C GLU A 216 4.65 18.71 -6.15
N ALA A 217 4.62 17.53 -6.79
CA ALA A 217 3.43 17.00 -7.45
C ALA A 217 2.28 16.71 -6.47
N ILE A 218 2.57 16.07 -5.33
CA ILE A 218 1.60 15.77 -4.26
C ILE A 218 1.00 17.07 -3.71
N ASN A 219 1.86 18.04 -3.37
CA ASN A 219 1.41 19.34 -2.87
C ASN A 219 0.57 20.10 -3.91
N GLN A 220 0.96 20.06 -5.19
CA GLN A 220 0.20 20.68 -6.27
C GLN A 220 -1.17 20.02 -6.46
N ARG A 221 -1.25 18.69 -6.42
CA ARG A 221 -2.52 17.94 -6.49
C ARG A 221 -3.46 18.31 -5.35
N ALA A 222 -2.94 18.40 -4.12
CA ALA A 222 -3.72 18.79 -2.95
C ALA A 222 -4.27 20.22 -3.10
N ALA A 223 -3.44 21.15 -3.58
CA ALA A 223 -3.84 22.53 -3.84
C ALA A 223 -4.91 22.63 -4.94
N ASP A 224 -4.75 21.92 -6.05
CA ASP A 224 -5.70 21.92 -7.17
C ASP A 224 -7.07 21.36 -6.78
N LYS A 225 -7.10 20.41 -5.86
CA LYS A 225 -8.34 19.86 -5.29
C LYS A 225 -8.91 20.67 -4.13
N GLY A 226 -8.14 21.61 -3.58
CA GLY A 226 -8.52 22.36 -2.38
C GLY A 226 -8.60 21.48 -1.13
N CYS A 227 -7.82 20.42 -1.07
CA CYS A 227 -7.75 19.53 0.09
C CYS A 227 -6.96 20.21 1.23
N SER A 228 -7.26 19.82 2.48
CA SER A 228 -6.47 20.28 3.62
C SER A 228 -5.05 19.70 3.57
N THR A 229 -4.05 20.54 3.83
CA THR A 229 -2.66 20.13 4.07
C THR A 229 -2.22 20.49 5.49
N GLU A 230 -3.18 20.79 6.38
CA GLU A 230 -2.89 21.16 7.77
C GLU A 230 -2.67 19.91 8.61
N THR A 231 -1.47 19.78 9.17
CA THR A 231 -1.11 18.72 10.12
C THR A 231 -1.86 18.89 11.44
N GLY A 232 -2.54 17.83 11.88
CA GLY A 232 -3.31 17.79 13.11
C GLY A 232 -2.47 17.64 14.39
N SER A 233 -3.15 17.39 15.52
CA SER A 233 -2.47 17.03 16.77
C SER A 233 -1.86 15.63 16.68
N GLN A 234 -0.58 15.52 17.03
CA GLN A 234 0.16 14.25 17.00
C GLN A 234 0.02 13.41 18.27
N GLU A 235 -0.91 13.77 19.17
CA GLU A 235 -1.12 13.05 20.43
C GLU A 235 -1.58 11.60 20.18
N ARG A 236 -2.54 11.40 19.28
CA ARG A 236 -3.03 10.06 18.90
C ARG A 236 -1.90 9.18 18.38
N PHE A 237 -1.05 9.73 17.52
CA PHE A 237 0.05 8.99 16.91
C PHE A 237 1.16 8.64 17.91
N ARG A 238 1.49 9.56 18.82
CA ARG A 238 2.43 9.25 19.92
C ARG A 238 1.90 8.12 20.81
N THR A 239 0.64 8.19 21.22
CA THR A 239 0.01 7.11 22.01
C THR A 239 0.00 5.78 21.24
N PHE A 240 -0.28 5.82 19.94
CA PHE A 240 -0.19 4.63 19.09
C PHE A 240 1.22 4.02 19.09
N LYS A 241 2.27 4.83 18.90
CA LYS A 241 3.66 4.35 18.95
C LYS A 241 4.03 3.77 20.31
N ASP A 242 3.62 4.43 21.40
CA ASP A 242 3.88 3.94 22.76
C ASP A 242 3.26 2.54 22.95
N ASN A 243 1.99 2.37 22.57
CA ASN A 243 1.29 1.08 22.65
C ASN A 243 1.85 0.00 21.73
N LEU A 244 2.48 0.38 20.62
CA LEU A 244 3.11 -0.57 19.70
C LEU A 244 4.41 -1.15 20.28
N MET A 245 5.09 -0.40 21.14
CA MET A 245 6.35 -0.81 21.78
C MET A 245 6.17 -1.57 23.09
N GLU A 246 4.95 -1.64 23.65
CA GLU A 246 4.59 -2.39 24.86
C GLU A 246 4.31 -3.87 24.56
#